data_AF-A0A162BNF0-F1
#
_entry.id   AF-A0A162BNF0-F1
#
_cell.length_a   1.000
_cell.length_b   1.000
_cell.length_c   1.000
_cell.angle_alpha   90.00
_cell.angle_beta   90.00
_cell.angle_gamma   90.00
#
_symmetry.space_group_name_H-M   'P 1'
#
loop_
_entity.id
_entity.type
_entity.pdbx_description
1 polymer ?
#
loop_
_entity_poly.entity_id
_entity_poly.type
_entity_poly.pdbx_seq_one_letter_code
_entity_poly.pdbx_strand_id
1 'polypeptide(L)'
;SVVRKFLNPSRKVNKAKLRGVDNKPVRVEGSLPLNVKWGGKLVKINHVTVLRTAPFALILGVDWIVKSNTSIVVKRGRIELVGEGSKIFN
;
A
#
# COMPACT_ATOMS: atom_id res chain seq x y z
N SER A 1 4.54 16.20 -5.15
CA SER A 1 4.50 14.88 -4.50
C SER A 1 5.82 14.64 -3.77
N VAL A 2 5.78 14.49 -2.45
CA VAL A 2 6.95 14.30 -1.55
C VAL A 2 7.76 13.05 -1.91
N VAL A 3 7.13 12.09 -2.59
CA VAL A 3 7.73 10.78 -2.93
C VAL A 3 8.65 10.85 -4.16
N ARG A 4 8.50 11.86 -5.02
CA ARG A 4 9.26 11.96 -6.29
C ARG A 4 10.78 12.06 -6.08
N LYS A 5 11.23 12.68 -4.98
CA LYS A 5 12.66 12.84 -4.67
C LYS A 5 13.39 11.54 -4.37
N PHE A 6 12.63 10.49 -4.00
CA PHE A 6 13.19 9.18 -3.69
C PHE A 6 13.21 8.24 -4.91
N LEU A 7 12.58 8.64 -6.01
CA LEU A 7 12.58 7.87 -7.24
C LEU A 7 13.85 8.17 -8.04
N ASN A 8 14.48 7.13 -8.59
CA ASN A 8 15.64 7.28 -9.47
C ASN A 8 15.30 8.26 -10.64
N PRO A 9 16.11 9.31 -10.88
CA PRO A 9 15.89 10.26 -11.97
C PRO A 9 15.93 9.63 -13.36
N SER A 10 16.78 8.62 -13.55
CA SER A 10 16.98 7.90 -14.82
C SER A 10 15.99 6.75 -15.02
N ARG A 11 14.93 6.68 -14.21
CA ARG A 11 13.97 5.57 -14.27
C ARG A 11 13.20 5.60 -15.60
N LYS A 12 13.09 4.43 -16.24
CA LYS A 12 12.10 4.24 -17.30
C LYS A 12 10.73 4.13 -16.62
N VAL A 13 9.77 4.94 -17.09
CA VAL A 13 8.37 4.84 -16.65
C VAL A 13 7.90 3.41 -16.93
N ASN A 14 7.61 2.68 -15.86
CA ASN A 14 7.13 1.32 -15.98
C ASN A 14 5.70 1.37 -16.53
N LYS A 15 5.51 0.88 -17.77
CA LYS A 15 4.18 0.70 -18.37
C LYS A 15 3.48 -0.53 -17.77
N ALA A 16 3.50 -0.65 -16.45
CA ALA A 16 2.73 -1.67 -15.76
C ALA A 16 1.27 -1.53 -16.22
N LYS A 17 0.62 -2.66 -16.53
CA LYS A 17 -0.78 -2.70 -16.97
C LYS A 17 -1.74 -2.47 -15.78
N LEU A 18 -1.43 -1.52 -14.89
CA LEU A 18 -2.33 -1.15 -13.82
C LEU A 18 -3.50 -0.38 -14.42
N ARG A 19 -4.72 -0.84 -14.14
CA ARG A 19 -5.95 -0.24 -14.61
C ARG A 19 -6.84 0.09 -13.43
N GLY A 20 -7.56 1.20 -13.54
CA GLY A 20 -8.64 1.53 -12.61
C GLY A 20 -9.83 0.59 -12.78
N VAL A 21 -10.78 0.68 -11.86
CA VAL A 21 -12.07 -0.02 -11.95
C VAL A 21 -12.84 0.41 -13.21
N ASP A 22 -12.62 1.64 -13.67
CA ASP A 22 -13.15 2.19 -14.93
C ASP A 22 -12.39 1.71 -16.19
N ASN A 23 -11.51 0.72 -16.03
CA ASN A 23 -10.64 0.16 -17.07
C ASN A 23 -9.64 1.17 -17.68
N LYS A 24 -9.51 2.40 -17.15
CA LYS A 24 -8.54 3.38 -17.65
C LYS A 24 -7.13 3.05 -17.17
N PRO A 25 -6.10 3.27 -18.00
CA PRO A 25 -4.72 3.03 -17.61
C PRO A 25 -4.28 4.00 -16.50
N VAL A 26 -3.65 3.46 -15.47
CA VAL A 26 -3.10 4.24 -14.35
C VAL A 26 -1.65 4.59 -14.65
N ARG A 27 -1.31 5.89 -14.58
CA ARG A 27 0.07 6.37 -14.80
C ARG A 27 0.95 6.07 -13.58
N VAL A 28 1.76 5.02 -13.72
CA VAL A 28 2.77 4.62 -12.73
C VAL A 28 4.06 5.41 -12.96
N GLU A 29 4.54 6.07 -11.91
CA GLU A 29 5.79 6.82 -11.92
C GLU A 29 6.99 5.94 -11.57
N GLY A 30 6.78 4.87 -10.82
CA GLY A 30 7.81 3.93 -10.42
C GLY A 30 7.36 3.06 -9.24
N SER A 31 8.32 2.41 -8.59
CA SER A 31 8.08 1.65 -7.37
C SER A 31 9.15 1.93 -6.32
N LEU A 32 8.76 1.88 -5.05
CA LEU A 32 9.67 2.06 -3.91
C LEU A 32 9.38 1.02 -2.83
N PRO A 33 10.38 0.57 -2.06
CA PRO A 33 10.11 -0.17 -0.84
C PRO A 33 9.49 0.73 0.23
N LEU A 34 8.60 0.16 1.05
CA LEU A 34 7.98 0.83 2.19
C LEU A 34 7.94 -0.11 3.39
N ASN A 35 8.33 0.40 4.56
CA ASN A 35 8.17 -0.29 5.83
C ASN A 35 6.97 0.29 6.57
N VAL A 36 6.04 -0.57 6.99
CA VAL A 36 4.81 -0.17 7.69
C VAL A 36 4.81 -0.81 9.07
N LYS A 37 4.73 0.00 10.13
CA LYS A 37 4.60 -0.53 11.50
C LYS A 37 3.13 -0.90 11.76
N TRP A 38 2.88 -2.14 12.16
CA TRP A 38 1.55 -2.66 12.49
C TRP A 38 1.63 -3.49 13.77
N GLY A 39 0.90 -3.04 14.80
CA GLY A 39 1.02 -3.43 16.21
C GLY A 39 2.33 -4.08 16.64
N GLY A 40 3.36 -3.24 16.75
CA GLY A 40 4.68 -3.64 17.23
C GLY A 40 5.60 -4.25 16.16
N LYS A 41 5.05 -4.83 15.09
CA LYS A 41 5.83 -5.45 14.01
C LYS A 41 6.12 -4.47 12.89
N LEU A 42 7.32 -4.53 12.32
CA LEU A 42 7.66 -3.82 11.09
C LEU A 42 7.40 -4.74 9.89
N VAL A 43 6.48 -4.33 9.02
CA VAL A 43 6.11 -5.08 7.81
C VAL A 43 6.77 -4.44 6.60
N LYS A 44 7.65 -5.19 5.93
CA LYS A 44 8.40 -4.72 4.75
C LYS A 44 7.67 -5.05 3.45
N ILE A 45 7.26 -4.01 2.71
CA ILE A 45 6.70 -4.07 1.38
C ILE A 45 7.76 -3.66 0.38
N ASN A 46 8.25 -4.60 -0.43
CA ASN A 46 9.40 -4.36 -1.31
C ASN A 46 9.04 -3.49 -2.54
N HIS A 47 7.78 -3.55 -2.98
CA HIS A 47 7.32 -2.89 -4.20
C HIS A 47 5.98 -2.18 -3.98
N VAL A 48 6.04 -0.92 -3.55
CA VAL A 48 4.87 -0.03 -3.53
C VAL A 48 4.85 0.78 -4.81
N THR A 49 3.72 0.76 -5.51
CA THR A 49 3.53 1.51 -6.76
C THR A 49 3.35 3.00 -6.44
N VAL A 50 4.13 3.85 -7.10
CA VAL A 50 4.01 5.31 -6.96
C VAL A 50 3.22 5.87 -8.12
N LEU A 51 2.15 6.59 -7.80
CA LEU A 51 1.29 7.26 -8.77
C LEU A 51 1.60 8.76 -8.82
N ARG A 52 1.50 9.37 -10.00
CA ARG A 52 1.70 10.83 -10.15
C ARG A 52 0.64 11.62 -9.39
N THR A 53 -0.60 11.17 -9.52
CA THR A 53 -1.81 11.75 -8.96
C THR A 53 -2.65 10.60 -8.43
N ALA A 54 -2.95 10.62 -7.14
CA ALA A 54 -3.87 9.69 -6.50
C ALA A 54 -4.71 10.48 -5.49
N PRO A 55 -5.99 10.14 -5.32
CA PRO A 55 -6.86 10.77 -4.32
C PRO A 55 -6.47 10.36 -2.89
N PHE A 56 -5.64 9.33 -2.72
CA PHE A 56 -5.19 8.82 -1.44
C PHE A 56 -3.67 8.93 -1.32
N ALA A 57 -3.19 9.22 -0.10
CA ALA A 57 -1.76 9.29 0.18
C ALA A 57 -1.08 7.91 0.15
N LEU A 58 -1.79 6.86 0.55
CA LEU A 58 -1.31 5.48 0.61
C LEU A 58 -2.49 4.51 0.43
N ILE A 59 -2.27 3.44 -0.33
CA ILE A 59 -3.18 2.30 -0.39
C ILE A 59 -2.36 1.08 0.04
N LEU A 60 -2.83 0.42 1.11
CA LEU A 60 -2.28 -0.88 1.52
C LEU A 60 -3.13 -1.97 0.87
N GLY A 61 -2.51 -2.70 -0.04
CA GLY A 61 -3.18 -3.77 -0.77
C GLY A 61 -3.22 -5.08 0.01
N VAL A 62 -3.73 -6.11 -0.66
CA VAL A 62 -3.78 -7.50 -0.16
C VAL A 62 -2.38 -8.04 0.16
N ASP A 63 -1.36 -7.57 -0.55
CA ASP A 63 0.04 -7.92 -0.30
C ASP A 63 0.49 -7.53 1.12
N TRP A 64 0.08 -6.36 1.61
CA TRP A 64 0.34 -5.95 2.99
C TRP A 64 -0.50 -6.75 3.99
N ILE A 65 -1.78 -7.01 3.69
CA ILE A 65 -2.69 -7.78 4.55
C ILE A 65 -2.10 -9.17 4.83
N VAL A 66 -1.71 -9.88 3.77
CA VAL A 66 -1.09 -11.22 3.87
C VAL A 66 0.24 -11.16 4.64
N LYS A 67 1.13 -10.22 4.31
CA LYS A 67 2.44 -10.11 4.98
C LYS A 67 2.36 -9.73 6.46
N SER A 68 1.35 -8.94 6.82
CA SER A 68 1.14 -8.49 8.20
C SER A 68 0.41 -9.53 9.05
N ASN A 69 -0.04 -10.65 8.48
CA ASN A 69 -0.91 -11.62 9.13
C ASN A 69 -2.17 -10.94 9.71
N THR A 70 -2.76 -10.05 8.92
CA THR A 70 -3.96 -9.29 9.30
C THR A 70 -5.17 -9.84 8.58
N SER A 71 -6.28 -9.93 9.28
CA SER A 71 -7.61 -10.28 8.77
C SER A 71 -8.47 -9.02 8.67
N ILE A 72 -9.29 -8.97 7.63
CA ILE A 72 -10.39 -8.01 7.52
C ILE A 72 -11.65 -8.72 7.98
N VAL A 73 -12.30 -8.21 9.02
CA VAL A 73 -13.55 -8.77 9.54
C VAL A 73 -14.65 -7.72 9.52
N VAL A 74 -15.89 -8.15 9.32
CA VAL A 74 -17.05 -7.27 9.45
C VAL A 74 -17.73 -7.57 10.78
N LYS A 75 -17.79 -6.57 11.67
CA LYS A 75 -18.46 -6.66 12.97
C LYS A 75 -19.34 -5.46 13.19
N ARG A 76 -20.60 -5.69 13.58
CA ARG A 76 -21.59 -4.64 13.88
C ARG A 76 -21.70 -3.58 12.76
N GLY A 77 -21.66 -4.02 11.50
CA GLY A 77 -21.73 -3.14 10.32
C GLY A 77 -20.46 -2.32 10.05
N ARG A 78 -19.35 -2.62 10.72
CA ARG A 78 -18.05 -1.95 10.53
C ARG A 78 -17.00 -2.92 10.02
N ILE A 79 -16.07 -2.41 9.23
CA ILE A 79 -14.87 -3.12 8.81
C ILE A 79 -13.82 -2.93 9.90
N GLU A 80 -13.29 -4.04 10.44
CA GLU A 80 -12.22 -4.06 11.43
C GLU A 80 -11.01 -4.80 10.86
N LEU A 81 -9.82 -4.31 11.18
CA LEU A 81 -8.56 -5.01 10.92
C LEU A 81 -8.14 -5.72 12.20
N VAL A 82 -8.05 -7.05 12.15
CA VAL A 82 -7.71 -7.92 13.29
C VAL A 82 -6.45 -8.69 12.94
N GLY A 83 -5.42 -8.67 13.78
CA GLY A 83 -4.18 -9.41 13.53
C GLY A 83 -3.26 -9.40 14.73
N GLU A 84 -2.05 -9.93 14.59
CA GLU A 84 -1.05 -9.92 15.67
C GLU A 84 -0.80 -8.49 16.23
N GLY A 85 -1.03 -7.48 15.40
CA GLY A 85 -0.93 -6.08 15.79
C GLY A 85 -2.17 -5.44 16.44
N SER A 86 -3.29 -6.15 16.56
CA SER A 86 -4.52 -5.64 17.17
C SER A 86 -4.62 -5.92 18.67
N LYS A 87 -3.51 -6.27 19.35
CA LYS A 87 -3.47 -6.24 20.82
C LYS A 87 -3.62 -4.79 21.27
N ILE A 88 -4.86 -4.44 21.59
CA ILE A 88 -5.26 -3.26 22.32
C ILE A 88 -4.41 -3.25 23.60
N PHE A 89 -3.73 -2.14 23.87
CA PHE A 89 -3.23 -1.86 25.22
C PHE A 89 -4.46 -1.86 26.13
N ASN A 90 -4.63 -2.93 26.91
CA ASN A 90 -5.52 -2.92 28.06
C ASN A 90 -5.00 -1.93 29.09
#